data_AF-A0A5E9G4Z0-F1
#
_entry.id   AF-A0A5E9G4Z0-F1
#
_cell.length_a   1.000
_cell.length_b   1.000
_cell.length_c   1.000
_cell.angle_alpha   90.00
_cell.angle_beta   90.00
_cell.angle_gamma   90.00
#
_symmetry.space_group_name_H-M   'P 1'
#
loop_
_entity.id
_entity.type
_entity.pdbx_description
1 polymer ?
#
loop_
_entity_poly.entity_id
_entity_poly.type
_entity_poly.pdbx_seq_one_letter_code
_entity_poly.pdbx_strand_id
1 'polypeptide(L)'
;EDSTIFDQLQHTLDGSPERANLLANMVGPSWKSSFGDEAFTEKKKTWNRSQFQARTQRRPTSLADDPERLSLSALIPAWQAGLTKIVTIPCQGSYTRVIGQHTLLVTDETRDDHERYNEALKQFR
;
A
#
# COMPACT_ATOMS: atom_id res chain seq x y z
N GLU A 1 0.52 -9.55 29.89
CA GLU A 1 1.96 -9.80 29.69
C GLU A 1 2.71 -8.60 29.09
N ASP A 2 2.05 -7.65 28.41
CA ASP A 2 2.70 -6.43 27.88
C ASP A 2 3.30 -5.48 28.93
N SER A 3 2.75 -5.44 30.16
CA SER A 3 3.20 -4.52 31.22
C SER A 3 4.67 -4.72 31.62
N THR A 4 5.22 -5.93 31.48
CA THR A 4 6.61 -6.21 31.89
C THR A 4 7.65 -5.81 30.85
N ILE A 5 7.28 -5.75 29.57
CA ILE A 5 8.22 -5.41 28.49
C ILE A 5 8.49 -3.90 28.48
N PHE A 6 7.46 -3.08 28.72
CA PHE A 6 7.64 -1.62 28.82
C PHE A 6 8.54 -1.23 30.00
N ASP A 7 8.40 -1.87 31.16
CA ASP A 7 9.27 -1.63 32.31
C ASP A 7 10.72 -2.05 32.02
N GLN A 8 10.92 -3.21 31.38
CA GLN A 8 12.24 -3.65 30.95
C GLN A 8 12.90 -2.68 29.96
N LEU A 9 12.13 -2.12 29.03
CA LEU A 9 12.63 -1.12 28.07
C LEU A 9 13.18 0.13 28.77
N GLN A 10 12.57 0.59 29.87
CA GLN A 10 13.05 1.76 30.62
C GLN A 10 14.45 1.55 31.22
N HIS A 11 14.85 0.30 31.42
CA HIS A 11 16.14 -0.08 32.00
C HIS A 11 17.18 -0.51 30.97
N THR A 12 16.87 -0.42 29.67
CA THR A 12 17.82 -0.75 28.59
C THR A 12 18.41 0.50 27.95
N LEU A 13 19.70 0.42 27.61
CA LEU A 13 20.41 1.50 26.91
C LEU A 13 19.84 1.67 25.49
N ASP A 14 19.74 2.92 25.04
CA ASP A 14 19.35 3.23 23.67
C ASP A 14 20.36 2.64 22.67
N GLY A 15 19.84 1.99 21.62
CA GLY A 15 20.66 1.33 20.59
C GLY A 15 21.25 -0.02 21.00
N SER A 16 21.00 -0.52 22.21
CA SER A 16 21.48 -1.83 22.66
C SER A 16 20.76 -2.99 21.94
N PRO A 17 21.44 -4.13 21.68
CA PRO A 17 20.81 -5.34 21.14
C PRO A 17 19.65 -5.84 22.01
N GLU A 18 19.77 -5.70 23.33
CA GLU A 18 18.76 -6.09 24.30
C GLU A 18 17.47 -5.28 24.13
N ARG A 19 17.60 -3.95 23.96
CA ARG A 19 16.48 -3.06 23.66
C ARG A 19 15.82 -3.40 22.33
N ALA A 20 16.63 -3.70 21.30
CA ALA A 20 16.12 -4.07 19.98
C ALA A 20 15.28 -5.37 20.04
N ASN A 21 15.72 -6.36 20.83
CA ASN A 21 15.00 -7.62 21.03
C ASN A 21 13.67 -7.42 21.79
N LEU A 22 13.66 -6.59 22.84
CA LEU A 22 12.44 -6.25 23.56
C LEU A 22 11.42 -5.53 22.66
N LEU A 23 11.89 -4.58 21.84
CA LEU A 23 11.04 -3.90 20.85
C LEU A 23 10.51 -4.89 19.79
N ALA A 24 11.33 -5.82 19.32
CA ALA A 24 10.90 -6.84 18.36
C ALA A 24 9.83 -7.78 18.94
N ASN A 25 9.93 -8.16 20.22
CA ASN A 25 8.93 -8.98 20.90
C ASN A 25 7.59 -8.26 21.08
N MET A 26 7.63 -6.93 21.27
CA MET A 26 6.42 -6.11 21.46
C MET A 26 5.72 -5.77 20.14
N VAL A 27 6.49 -5.44 19.09
CA VAL A 27 5.94 -4.93 17.81
C VAL A 27 5.77 -6.07 16.78
N GLY A 28 6.39 -7.22 17.02
CA GLY A 28 6.45 -8.33 16.10
C GLY A 28 7.51 -8.15 15.00
N PRO A 29 7.62 -9.12 14.08
CA PRO A 29 8.59 -9.07 12.99
C PRO A 29 8.36 -7.82 12.13
N SER A 30 9.37 -6.97 12.08
CA SER A 30 9.35 -5.81 11.19
C SER A 30 9.73 -6.24 9.78
N TRP A 31 9.19 -5.57 8.76
CA TRP A 31 9.65 -5.77 7.38
C TRP A 31 11.16 -5.53 7.25
N LYS A 32 11.73 -4.64 8.09
CA LYS A 32 13.17 -4.40 8.13
C LYS A 32 13.94 -5.64 8.59
N SER A 33 13.43 -6.33 9.60
CA SER A 33 14.02 -7.60 10.07
C SER A 33 13.88 -8.75 9.08
N SER A 34 12.82 -8.79 8.26
CA SER A 34 12.60 -9.88 7.29
C SER A 34 13.34 -9.68 5.96
N PHE A 35 13.52 -8.44 5.51
CA PHE A 35 14.10 -8.12 4.20
C PHE A 35 15.49 -7.45 4.26
N GLY A 36 15.97 -7.15 5.47
CA GLY A 36 17.27 -6.51 5.68
C GLY A 36 17.30 -5.01 5.37
N ASP A 37 18.38 -4.35 5.80
CA ASP A 37 18.57 -2.90 5.67
C ASP A 37 18.73 -2.46 4.21
N GLU A 38 19.21 -3.35 3.34
CA GLU A 38 19.40 -3.11 1.91
C GLU A 38 18.08 -2.78 1.18
N ALA A 39 16.96 -3.33 1.65
CA ALA A 39 15.63 -3.01 1.12
C ALA A 39 15.07 -1.66 1.63
N PHE A 40 15.70 -1.06 2.64
CA PHE A 40 15.26 0.17 3.32
C PHE A 40 16.18 1.36 3.00
N THR A 41 16.42 1.58 1.70
CA THR A 41 17.25 2.67 1.20
C THR A 41 16.63 4.06 1.40
N GLU A 42 17.42 5.13 1.17
CA GLU A 42 16.92 6.51 1.15
C GLU A 42 15.78 6.73 0.13
N LYS A 43 15.76 5.97 -0.98
CA LYS A 43 14.65 6.03 -1.95
C LYS A 43 13.31 5.69 -1.28
N LYS A 44 13.29 4.70 -0.37
CA LYS A 44 12.10 4.34 0.40
C LYS A 44 11.66 5.47 1.34
N LYS A 45 12.60 6.13 2.03
CA LYS A 45 12.28 7.24 2.93
C LYS A 45 11.68 8.42 2.17
N THR A 46 12.25 8.76 1.02
CA THR A 46 11.73 9.81 0.13
C THR A 46 10.34 9.45 -0.40
N TRP A 47 10.15 8.21 -0.87
CA TRP A 47 8.84 7.72 -1.31
C TRP A 47 7.81 7.75 -0.18
N ASN A 48 8.13 7.27 1.02
CA ASN A 48 7.24 7.31 2.19
C ASN A 48 6.78 8.75 2.50
N ARG A 49 7.70 9.72 2.44
CA ARG A 49 7.40 11.13 2.68
C ARG A 49 6.47 11.70 1.61
N SER A 50 6.75 11.40 0.34
CA SER A 50 5.90 11.79 -0.79
C SER A 50 4.48 11.21 -0.64
N GLN A 51 4.37 9.92 -0.29
CA GLN A 51 3.08 9.26 -0.09
C GLN A 51 2.30 9.84 1.09
N PHE A 52 2.98 10.17 2.20
CA PHE A 52 2.35 10.84 3.33
C PHE A 52 1.84 12.24 2.96
N GLN A 53 2.63 13.01 2.21
CA GLN A 53 2.22 14.33 1.72
C GLN A 53 1.03 14.22 0.77
N ALA A 54 1.06 13.29 -0.19
CA ALA A 54 -0.04 13.07 -1.12
C ALA A 54 -1.35 12.74 -0.39
N ARG A 55 -1.31 11.89 0.65
CA ARG A 55 -2.50 11.54 1.45
C ARG A 55 -3.01 12.70 2.30
N THR A 56 -2.13 13.48 2.91
CA THR A 56 -2.53 14.61 3.76
C THR A 56 -3.02 15.81 2.96
N GLN A 57 -2.58 15.96 1.72
CA GLN A 57 -3.00 17.03 0.81
C GLN A 57 -4.16 16.63 -0.11
N ARG A 58 -4.56 15.35 -0.15
CA ARG A 58 -5.64 14.87 -1.01
C ARG A 58 -6.95 15.55 -0.62
N ARG A 59 -7.43 16.44 -1.48
CA ARG A 59 -8.78 17.01 -1.35
C ARG A 59 -9.81 15.94 -1.75
N PRO A 60 -11.02 15.97 -1.20
CA PRO A 60 -12.12 15.14 -1.70
C PRO A 60 -12.30 15.42 -3.19
N THR A 61 -12.12 14.40 -4.01
CA THR A 61 -12.43 14.46 -5.45
C THR A 61 -13.94 14.57 -5.60
N SER A 62 -14.41 15.39 -6.55
CA SER A 62 -15.83 15.40 -6.92
C SER A 62 -16.23 14.01 -7.39
N LEU A 63 -17.46 13.58 -7.12
CA LEU A 63 -17.95 12.28 -7.61
C LEU A 63 -17.87 12.16 -9.14
N ALA A 64 -17.92 13.27 -9.87
CA ALA A 64 -17.80 13.28 -11.33
C ALA A 64 -16.37 12.95 -11.82
N ASP A 65 -15.36 13.25 -11.02
CA ASP A 65 -13.95 13.04 -11.35
C ASP A 65 -13.40 11.75 -10.71
N ASP A 66 -14.29 10.94 -10.14
CA ASP A 66 -13.93 9.66 -9.54
C ASP A 66 -13.52 8.66 -10.63
N PRO A 67 -12.36 7.97 -10.51
CA PRO A 67 -11.86 7.08 -11.55
C PRO A 67 -12.84 5.98 -11.95
N GLU A 68 -13.57 5.42 -10.98
CA GLU A 68 -14.57 4.39 -11.24
C GLU A 68 -15.76 4.93 -12.04
N ARG A 69 -16.13 6.21 -11.83
CA ARG A 69 -17.19 6.87 -12.61
C ARG A 69 -16.76 7.17 -14.04
N LEU A 70 -15.52 7.61 -14.24
CA LEU A 70 -15.00 7.91 -15.57
C LEU A 70 -14.87 6.62 -16.40
N SER A 71 -14.41 5.54 -15.79
CA SER A 71 -14.18 4.23 -16.45
C SER A 71 -15.37 3.26 -16.38
N LEU A 72 -16.61 3.74 -16.22
CA LEU A 72 -17.80 2.89 -16.10
C LEU A 72 -17.97 1.89 -17.24
N SER A 73 -17.59 2.29 -18.46
CA SER A 73 -17.71 1.45 -19.66
C SER A 73 -16.84 0.18 -19.60
N ALA A 74 -15.68 0.23 -18.92
CA ALA A 74 -14.83 -0.93 -18.66
C ALA A 74 -15.13 -1.60 -17.32
N LEU A 75 -15.55 -0.83 -16.31
CA LEU A 75 -15.85 -1.33 -14.98
C LEU A 75 -17.09 -2.25 -14.97
N ILE A 76 -18.14 -1.90 -15.70
CA ILE A 76 -19.38 -2.69 -15.73
C ILE A 76 -19.12 -4.12 -16.27
N PRO A 77 -18.45 -4.32 -17.42
CA PRO A 77 -18.07 -5.66 -17.87
C PRO A 77 -17.21 -6.43 -16.87
N ALA A 78 -16.21 -5.78 -16.27
CA ALA A 78 -15.34 -6.43 -15.28
C ALA A 78 -16.13 -6.87 -14.04
N TRP A 79 -17.07 -6.05 -13.57
CA TRP A 79 -17.97 -6.39 -12.47
C TRP A 79 -18.89 -7.56 -12.82
N GLN A 80 -19.46 -7.57 -14.03
CA GLN A 80 -20.26 -8.70 -14.53
C GLN A 80 -19.45 -9.99 -14.63
N ALA A 81 -18.15 -9.90 -14.93
CA ALA A 81 -17.21 -11.03 -14.91
C ALA A 81 -16.82 -11.47 -13.49
N GLY A 82 -17.29 -10.78 -12.44
CA GLY A 82 -17.09 -11.17 -11.04
C GLY A 82 -16.03 -10.35 -10.28
N LEU A 83 -15.60 -9.20 -10.81
CA LEU A 83 -14.73 -8.27 -10.10
C LEU A 83 -15.48 -7.69 -8.90
N THR A 84 -14.97 -7.90 -7.69
CA THR A 84 -15.55 -7.33 -6.47
C THR A 84 -14.59 -6.40 -5.72
N LYS A 85 -13.29 -6.46 -6.04
CA LYS A 85 -12.27 -5.71 -5.33
C LYS A 85 -11.19 -5.17 -6.25
N ILE A 86 -10.86 -3.90 -6.09
CA ILE A 86 -9.72 -3.27 -6.75
C ILE A 86 -8.74 -2.87 -5.64
N VAL A 87 -7.54 -3.41 -5.70
CA VAL A 87 -6.45 -3.12 -4.76
C VAL A 87 -5.50 -2.15 -5.45
N THR A 88 -5.33 -0.98 -4.88
CA THR A 88 -4.39 0.02 -5.38
C THR A 88 -3.12 0.01 -4.54
N ILE A 89 -1.96 -0.09 -5.18
CA ILE A 89 -0.66 -0.01 -4.51
C ILE A 89 0.07 1.29 -4.87
N PRO A 90 0.70 1.96 -3.88
CA PRO A 90 1.37 3.25 -4.08
C PRO A 90 2.71 3.17 -4.84
N CYS A 91 2.88 2.23 -5.75
CA CYS A 91 4.11 2.06 -6.52
C CYS A 91 4.15 3.01 -7.71
N GLN A 92 5.38 3.39 -8.10
CA GLN A 92 5.62 4.17 -9.31
C GLN A 92 5.55 3.27 -10.55
N GLY A 93 5.09 3.84 -11.66
CA GLY A 93 4.89 3.15 -12.92
C GLY A 93 3.58 2.39 -13.02
N SER A 94 3.39 1.74 -14.16
CA SER A 94 2.19 0.94 -14.43
C SER A 94 2.41 -0.52 -14.05
N TYR A 95 1.53 -1.04 -13.20
CA TYR A 95 1.46 -2.47 -12.91
C TYR A 95 0.00 -2.86 -12.74
N THR A 96 -0.45 -3.84 -13.52
CA THR A 96 -1.80 -4.40 -13.45
C THR A 96 -1.70 -5.91 -13.36
N ARG A 97 -2.46 -6.51 -12.44
CA ARG A 97 -2.53 -7.97 -12.31
C ARG A 97 -3.85 -8.42 -11.72
N VAL A 98 -4.46 -9.43 -12.32
CA VAL A 98 -5.59 -10.14 -11.72
C VAL A 98 -5.07 -11.06 -10.61
N ILE A 99 -5.66 -10.96 -9.42
CA ILE A 99 -5.35 -11.78 -8.25
C ILE A 99 -6.56 -12.63 -7.91
N GLY A 100 -6.44 -13.94 -8.11
CA GLY A 100 -7.55 -14.87 -7.92
C GLY A 100 -8.69 -14.59 -8.90
N GLN A 101 -9.93 -14.86 -8.48
CA GLN A 101 -11.11 -14.78 -9.35
C GLN A 101 -11.89 -13.46 -9.22
N HIS A 102 -11.56 -12.60 -8.26
CA HIS A 102 -12.43 -11.48 -7.87
C HIS A 102 -11.69 -10.16 -7.65
N THR A 103 -10.37 -10.14 -7.80
CA THR A 103 -9.55 -8.98 -7.44
C THR A 103 -8.65 -8.52 -8.58
N LEU A 104 -8.61 -7.22 -8.82
CA LEU A 104 -7.65 -6.56 -9.70
C LEU A 104 -6.69 -5.72 -8.86
N LEU A 105 -5.38 -5.95 -9.04
CA LEU A 105 -4.31 -5.14 -8.46
C LEU A 105 -3.83 -4.13 -9.49
N VAL A 106 -3.79 -2.85 -9.12
CA VAL A 106 -3.29 -1.74 -9.95
C VAL A 106 -2.39 -0.81 -9.15
N THR A 107 -1.55 0.00 -9.81
CA THR A 107 -0.83 1.11 -9.14
C THR A 107 -1.72 2.34 -9.00
N ASP A 108 -1.38 3.25 -8.06
CA ASP A 108 -2.04 4.55 -7.93
C ASP A 108 -1.99 5.32 -9.26
N GLU A 109 -0.82 5.33 -9.93
CA GLU A 109 -0.65 5.96 -11.25
C GLU A 109 -1.55 5.35 -12.34
N THR A 110 -1.84 4.04 -12.25
CA THR A 110 -2.73 3.37 -13.21
C THR A 110 -4.19 3.71 -12.93
N ARG A 111 -4.59 3.82 -11.65
CA ARG A 111 -5.98 4.12 -11.26
C ARG A 111 -6.33 5.60 -11.50
N ASP A 112 -5.41 6.51 -11.24
CA ASP A 112 -5.64 7.95 -11.40
C ASP A 112 -5.62 8.40 -12.89
N ASP A 113 -5.17 7.54 -13.81
CA ASP A 113 -5.19 7.76 -15.27
C ASP A 113 -6.37 7.00 -15.91
N HIS A 114 -7.32 7.75 -16.46
CA HIS A 114 -8.54 7.19 -17.05
C HIS A 114 -8.31 6.17 -18.17
N GLU A 115 -7.32 6.39 -19.05
CA GLU A 115 -7.06 5.49 -20.17
C GLU A 115 -6.39 4.21 -19.68
N ARG A 116 -5.37 4.35 -18.82
CA ARG A 116 -4.67 3.20 -18.23
C ARG A 116 -5.60 2.37 -17.36
N TYR A 117 -6.49 3.01 -16.62
CA TYR A 117 -7.43 2.30 -15.76
C TYR A 117 -8.46 1.51 -16.56
N ASN A 118 -8.98 2.08 -17.65
CA ASN A 118 -9.85 1.36 -18.58
C ASN A 118 -9.16 0.11 -19.15
N GLU A 119 -7.91 0.23 -19.59
CA GLU A 119 -7.15 -0.92 -20.09
C GLU A 119 -6.89 -1.95 -19.00
N ALA A 120 -6.64 -1.52 -17.77
CA ALA A 120 -6.49 -2.43 -16.63
C ALA A 120 -7.77 -3.21 -16.32
N LEU A 121 -8.93 -2.53 -16.32
CA LEU A 121 -10.23 -3.14 -16.09
C LEU A 121 -10.59 -4.15 -17.19
N LYS A 122 -10.24 -3.85 -18.45
CA LYS A 122 -10.45 -4.77 -19.59
C LYS A 122 -9.67 -6.08 -19.48
N GLN A 123 -8.59 -6.13 -18.70
CA GLN A 123 -7.85 -7.38 -18.43
C GLN A 123 -8.61 -8.32 -17.51
N PHE A 124 -9.61 -7.82 -16.79
CA PHE A 124 -10.49 -8.63 -15.96
C PHE A 124 -11.73 -9.00 -16.77
N ARG A 125 -11.75 -10.21 -17.34
CA ARG A 125 -12.86 -10.78 -18.11
C ARG A 125 -13.06 -12.24 -17.76
#